data_AF-A0A0B7IHH5-F1
#
_entry.id   AF-A0A0B7IHH5-F1
#
_cell.length_a   1.000
_cell.length_b   1.000
_cell.length_c   1.000
_cell.angle_alpha   90.00
_cell.angle_beta   90.00
_cell.angle_gamma   90.00
#
_symmetry.space_group_name_H-M   'P 1'
#
loop_
_entity.id
_entity.type
_entity.pdbx_description
1 polymer ?
#
loop_
_entity_poly.entity_id
_entity_poly.type
_entity_poly.pdbx_seq_one_letter_code
_entity_poly.pdbx_strand_id
1 'polypeptide(L)'
;MYLNGRNQVSGCVYAPRFGSDWAAVNEAAIRRQIRIMQDMGVNAIRTAHNMPAPEYVRIADEMGMMLALESFDEWAIPKVENGYNRYLKIGQKRI
;
A
#
# COMPACT_ATOMS: atom_id res chain seq x y z
N MET A 1 1.78 -9.64 -15.50
CA MET A 1 2.37 -10.49 -14.44
C MET A 1 1.54 -11.77 -14.38
N TYR A 2 2.15 -12.94 -14.31
CA TYR A 2 1.43 -14.22 -14.24
C TYR A 2 1.38 -14.72 -12.81
N LEU A 3 0.18 -15.04 -12.33
CA LEU A 3 -0.04 -15.73 -11.06
C LEU A 3 -0.73 -17.05 -11.36
N ASN A 4 -0.13 -18.17 -10.96
CA ASN A 4 -0.65 -19.52 -11.20
C ASN A 4 -1.07 -19.75 -12.67
N GLY A 5 -0.24 -19.28 -13.62
CA GLY A 5 -0.47 -19.45 -15.05
C GLY A 5 -1.48 -18.50 -15.70
N ARG A 6 -2.08 -17.56 -14.96
CA ARG A 6 -3.03 -16.56 -15.49
C ARG A 6 -2.43 -15.16 -15.46
N ASN A 7 -2.58 -14.38 -16.53
CA ASN A 7 -2.10 -12.99 -16.62
C ASN A 7 -3.26 -12.01 -16.50
N GLN A 8 -3.64 -11.70 -15.26
CA GLN A 8 -4.64 -10.67 -14.97
C GLN A 8 -4.26 -10.00 -13.65
N VAL A 9 -3.72 -8.78 -13.73
CA VAL A 9 -3.58 -7.89 -12.56
C VAL A 9 -4.47 -6.68 -12.82
N SER A 10 -5.55 -6.58 -12.06
CA SER A 10 -6.44 -5.43 -11.97
C SER A 10 -6.11 -4.73 -10.64
N GLY A 11 -5.23 -3.74 -10.72
CA GLY A 11 -4.69 -3.05 -9.54
C GLY A 11 -5.46 -1.80 -9.16
N CYS A 12 -5.55 -1.51 -7.86
CA CYS A 12 -6.01 -0.24 -7.31
C CYS A 12 -4.94 0.35 -6.37
N VAL A 13 -4.97 1.67 -6.17
CA VAL A 13 -4.08 2.37 -5.24
C VAL A 13 -4.81 2.59 -3.92
N TYR A 14 -4.14 2.24 -2.82
CA TYR A 14 -4.63 2.46 -1.47
C TYR A 14 -3.82 3.56 -0.79
N ALA A 15 -4.53 4.48 -0.12
CA ALA A 15 -3.96 5.42 0.82
C ALA A 15 -4.41 5.04 2.25
N PRO A 16 -3.50 4.97 3.22
CA PRO A 16 -3.83 4.63 4.61
C PRO A 16 -4.50 5.81 5.31
N ARG A 17 -5.79 6.00 5.03
CA ARG A 17 -6.68 6.87 5.80
C ARG A 17 -8.03 6.15 5.96
N PHE A 18 -8.39 5.81 7.19
CA PHE A 18 -9.65 5.12 7.49
C PHE A 18 -10.81 6.11 7.67
N GLY A 19 -11.06 6.99 6.71
CA GLY A 19 -12.19 7.93 6.79
C GLY A 19 -12.18 8.76 8.10
N SER A 20 -13.24 8.64 8.92
CA SER A 20 -13.37 9.30 10.23
C SER A 20 -12.42 8.77 11.31
N ASP A 21 -11.80 7.62 11.09
CA ASP A 21 -10.78 7.04 11.96
C ASP A 21 -9.41 7.46 11.39
N TRP A 22 -8.89 8.57 11.90
CA TRP A 22 -7.82 9.34 11.26
C TRP A 22 -6.45 8.64 11.15
N ALA A 23 -6.26 7.45 11.74
CA ALA A 23 -5.09 6.58 11.59
C ALA A 23 -5.19 5.28 12.42
N ALA A 24 -6.20 5.17 13.30
CA ALA A 24 -6.36 4.01 14.17
C ALA A 24 -6.60 2.74 13.34
N VAL A 25 -5.82 1.69 13.63
CA VAL A 25 -5.97 0.39 12.96
C VAL A 25 -7.28 -0.24 13.38
N ASN A 26 -8.17 -0.49 12.41
CA ASN A 26 -9.43 -1.17 12.61
C ASN A 26 -9.57 -2.30 11.59
N GLU A 27 -9.46 -3.55 12.07
CA GLU A 27 -9.52 -4.73 11.19
C GLU A 27 -10.84 -4.85 10.44
N ALA A 28 -11.97 -4.49 11.07
CA ALA A 28 -13.28 -4.54 10.42
C ALA A 28 -13.36 -3.52 9.28
N ALA A 29 -12.81 -2.33 9.48
CA ALA A 29 -12.72 -1.31 8.43
C ALA A 29 -11.82 -1.76 7.27
N ILE A 30 -10.65 -2.35 7.57
CA ILE A 30 -9.72 -2.89 6.56
C ILE A 30 -10.41 -3.99 5.72
N ARG A 31 -11.05 -4.97 6.37
CA ARG A 31 -11.77 -6.04 5.68
C ARG A 31 -12.89 -5.50 4.79
N ARG A 32 -13.64 -4.50 5.28
CA ARG A 32 -14.69 -3.85 4.48
C ARG A 32 -14.11 -3.17 3.25
N GLN A 33 -13.01 -2.44 3.39
CA GLN A 33 -12.35 -1.77 2.27
C GLN A 33 -11.85 -2.77 1.21
N ILE A 34 -11.15 -3.82 1.65
CA ILE A 34 -10.64 -4.87 0.74
C ILE A 34 -11.80 -5.57 0.02
N ARG A 35 -12.90 -5.84 0.71
CA ARG A 35 -14.10 -6.44 0.11
C ARG A 35 -14.72 -5.57 -0.98
N ILE A 36 -14.88 -4.28 -0.72
CA ILE A 36 -15.39 -3.34 -1.73
C ILE A 36 -14.50 -3.34 -2.98
N MET A 37 -13.18 -3.37 -2.81
CA MET A 37 -12.25 -3.44 -3.93
C MET A 37 -12.38 -4.76 -4.70
N GLN A 38 -12.52 -5.89 -4.00
CA GLN A 38 -12.78 -7.19 -4.65
C GLN A 38 -14.10 -7.19 -5.42
N ASP A 39 -15.16 -6.61 -4.86
CA ASP A 39 -16.47 -6.48 -5.52
C ASP A 39 -16.38 -5.63 -6.81
N MET A 40 -15.44 -4.68 -6.86
CA MET A 40 -15.13 -3.90 -8.06
C MET A 40 -14.24 -4.66 -9.09
N GLY A 41 -13.83 -5.89 -8.78
CA GLY A 41 -12.94 -6.69 -9.63
C GLY A 41 -11.45 -6.37 -9.48
N VAL A 42 -11.04 -5.69 -8.41
CA VAL A 42 -9.64 -5.45 -8.07
C VAL A 42 -9.05 -6.72 -7.45
N ASN A 43 -7.84 -7.09 -7.88
CA ASN A 43 -7.10 -8.24 -7.35
C ASN A 43 -5.69 -7.89 -6.86
N ALA A 44 -5.30 -6.62 -6.93
CA ALA A 44 -4.05 -6.12 -6.38
C ALA A 44 -4.20 -4.71 -5.79
N ILE A 45 -3.50 -4.46 -4.69
CA ILE A 45 -3.47 -3.16 -4.02
C ILE A 45 -2.03 -2.67 -3.92
N ARG A 46 -1.78 -1.42 -4.31
CA ARG A 46 -0.52 -0.72 -4.03
C ARG A 46 -0.67 0.16 -2.80
N THR A 47 0.20 0.02 -1.81
CA THR A 47 0.17 0.80 -0.57
C THR A 47 0.91 2.14 -0.75
N ALA A 48 0.26 3.09 -1.41
CA ALA A 48 0.83 4.40 -1.67
C ALA A 48 0.79 5.29 -0.40
N HIS A 49 1.88 5.84 0.10
CA HIS A 49 3.30 5.67 -0.28
C HIS A 49 4.12 5.33 0.97
N ASN A 50 3.59 4.42 1.79
CA ASN A 50 4.21 4.03 3.04
C ASN A 50 3.91 2.57 3.38
N MET A 51 4.67 2.05 4.33
CA MET A 51 4.47 0.69 4.84
C MET A 51 3.09 0.59 5.51
N PRO A 52 2.24 -0.35 5.09
CA PRO A 52 0.93 -0.55 5.71
C PRO A 52 1.09 -1.14 7.12
N ALA A 53 0.01 -1.07 7.90
CA ALA A 53 -0.05 -1.77 9.19
C ALA A 53 0.08 -3.30 9.00
N PRO A 54 0.73 -4.03 9.92
CA PRO A 54 0.86 -5.50 9.83
C PRO A 54 -0.48 -6.23 9.67
N GLU A 55 -1.53 -5.72 10.32
CA GLU A 55 -2.89 -6.23 10.25
C GLU A 55 -3.44 -6.15 8.82
N TYR A 56 -3.08 -5.10 8.07
CA TYR A 56 -3.47 -4.95 6.67
C TYR A 56 -2.86 -6.04 5.80
N VAL A 57 -1.57 -6.34 6.02
CA VAL A 57 -0.86 -7.40 5.28
C VAL A 57 -1.48 -8.76 5.57
N ARG A 58 -1.75 -9.07 6.85
CA ARG A 58 -2.39 -10.33 7.25
C ARG A 58 -3.80 -10.46 6.65
N ILE A 59 -4.60 -9.40 6.70
CA ILE A 59 -5.97 -9.44 6.15
C ILE A 59 -5.94 -9.58 4.62
N ALA A 60 -5.02 -8.90 3.93
CA ALA A 60 -4.86 -9.05 2.49
C ALA A 60 -4.49 -10.49 2.09
N ASP A 61 -3.60 -11.13 2.85
CA ASP A 61 -3.24 -12.54 2.67
C ASP A 61 -4.45 -13.46 2.85
N GLU A 62 -5.17 -13.32 3.96
CA GLU A 62 -6.39 -14.10 4.24
C GLU A 62 -7.48 -13.94 3.17
N MET A 63 -7.57 -12.76 2.56
CA MET A 63 -8.57 -12.45 1.54
C MET A 63 -8.10 -12.73 0.10
N GLY A 64 -6.86 -13.18 -0.09
CA GLY A 64 -6.30 -13.48 -1.42
C GLY A 64 -6.04 -12.24 -2.27
N MET A 65 -5.69 -11.11 -1.63
CA MET A 65 -5.41 -9.84 -2.29
C MET A 65 -3.91 -9.63 -2.46
N MET A 66 -3.45 -9.41 -3.70
CA MET A 66 -2.03 -9.15 -3.94
C MET A 66 -1.63 -7.76 -3.43
N LEU A 67 -0.47 -7.64 -2.80
CA LEU A 67 0.05 -6.36 -2.31
C LEU A 67 1.33 -5.95 -3.04
N ALA A 68 1.33 -4.72 -3.57
CA ALA A 68 2.53 -4.00 -3.98
C ALA A 68 2.92 -3.02 -2.86
N LEU A 69 3.88 -3.44 -2.03
CA LEU A 69 4.34 -2.67 -0.87
C LEU A 69 5.30 -1.57 -1.31
N GLU A 70 5.02 -0.33 -0.92
CA GLU A 70 5.84 0.84 -1.22
C GLU A 70 6.35 1.49 0.07
N SER A 71 7.67 1.64 0.19
CA SER A 71 8.30 2.08 1.44
C SER A 71 8.40 3.59 1.60
N PHE A 72 8.64 4.33 0.51
CA PHE A 72 8.94 5.76 0.57
C PHE A 72 8.25 6.53 -0.56
N ASP A 73 7.70 7.68 -0.23
CA ASP A 73 7.16 8.63 -1.22
C ASP A 73 8.26 9.44 -1.91
N GLU A 74 9.36 9.70 -1.21
CA GLU A 74 10.47 10.52 -1.69
C GLU A 74 11.82 9.95 -1.25
N TRP A 75 12.85 10.31 -2.01
CA TRP A 75 14.23 9.87 -1.81
C TRP A 75 15.08 11.04 -1.29
N ALA A 76 16.25 11.31 -1.88
CA ALA A 76 17.09 12.45 -1.49
C ALA A 76 16.50 13.81 -1.91
N ILE A 77 15.71 13.83 -3.01
CA ILE A 77 15.05 15.02 -3.51
C ILE A 77 13.73 15.20 -2.75
N PRO A 78 13.52 16.33 -2.05
CA PRO A 78 12.30 16.57 -1.30
C PRO A 78 11.11 16.84 -2.22
N LYS A 79 9.95 16.29 -1.87
CA LYS A 79 8.63 16.72 -2.36
C LYS A 79 8.00 17.76 -1.44
N VAL A 80 8.25 17.66 -0.13
CA VAL A 80 7.74 18.59 0.90
C VAL A 80 8.85 19.06 1.83
N GLU A 81 8.68 20.23 2.46
CA GLU A 81 9.71 20.89 3.30
C GLU A 81 10.19 20.00 4.47
N ASN A 82 9.26 19.30 5.12
CA ASN A 82 9.53 18.40 6.24
C ASN A 82 9.39 16.93 5.84
N GLY A 83 9.89 16.60 4.65
CA GLY A 83 9.77 15.28 4.07
C GLY A 83 10.73 14.24 4.67
N TYR A 84 10.53 12.98 4.27
CA TYR A 84 11.37 11.86 4.69
C TYR A 84 12.80 11.94 4.14
N ASN A 85 13.05 12.79 3.13
CA ASN A 85 14.37 13.05 2.57
C ASN A 85 15.41 13.47 3.63
N ARG A 86 14.96 14.11 4.72
CA ARG A 86 15.81 14.53 5.85
C ARG A 86 16.42 13.36 6.62
N TYR A 87 15.78 12.19 6.57
CA TYR A 87 16.15 10.98 7.32
C TYR A 87 16.79 9.90 6.44
N LEU A 88 16.62 9.97 5.12
CA LEU A 88 17.25 9.06 4.17
C LEU A 88 18.75 9.37 4.01
N LYS A 89 19.56 8.83 4.93
CA LYS A 89 21.03 8.81 4.82
C LYS A 89 21.49 7.50 4.18
N ILE A 90 21.26 7.35 2.88
CA ILE A 90 21.81 6.22 2.11
C ILE A 90 22.57 6.78 0.91
N GLY A 91 23.82 6.33 0.76
CA GLY A 91 24.73 6.69 -0.33
C GLY A 91 24.23 6.21 -1.70
N GLN A 92 23.21 6.87 -2.23
CA GLN A 92 22.75 6.64 -3.59
C GLN A 92 23.62 7.47 -4.54
N LYS A 93 24.69 6.83 -5.05
CA LYS A 93 25.28 7.28 -6.31
C LYS A 93 24.17 7.27 -7.35
N ARG A 94 23.96 8.44 -7.93
CA ARG A 94 23.15 8.72 -9.11
C ARG A 94 23.44 7.63 -10.16
N ILE A 95 22.48 6.74 -10.40
CA ILE A 95 22.49 5.83 -11.56
C ILE A 95 22.07 6.65 -12.78
#